data_AF-N1S735-F1
#
_entry.id   AF-N1S735-F1
#
_cell.length_a   1.000
_cell.length_b   1.000
_cell.length_c   1.000
_cell.angle_alpha   90.00
_cell.angle_beta   90.00
_cell.angle_gamma   90.00
#
_symmetry.space_group_name_H-M   'P 1'
#
loop_
_entity.id
_entity.type
_entity.pdbx_description
1 polymer ?
#
loop_
_entity_poly.entity_id
_entity_poly.type
_entity_poly.pdbx_seq_one_letter_code
_entity_poly.pdbx_strand_id
1 'polypeptide(L)'
;MHYGTTFRNMTELFAGPSASYGVISIPDTKAIMPMGFEYPFVVHPATLDSALHLLFPSISGEDQFHGYSTAQRTSYNTWKSSITISEDLSEPMIIVEGISLASVGDGGSTQQPGQDARASCFTKTWHEDVDLLEPLQIKDLVYKRTLKSQDDESVLDYLEFVCLVYVYRCLAWFESEEGKAHVPQDGFWKLYVEWMRNTVKEFPPLPTTESQVTSEMESSRASIVLSKSGDVTVQMVDRIGDNLSRIFTREVEPLQVMTEGDLLYDFYRGAFGTSFNTHVAEYVGLVADKSPGVKILEISAGTGSVSSQKLAQSIQKQFESSGHDVSITQWDDVFKSRVTGKYCLCLAEWEDAVLATLTDENWGRLRQIIRSSYGTLWITGGAAMDCPDPMKSLMVGPSRAIRNEDVGVRLATLDFETADRVDFVRAAKIVLKVASIHAFSDESDGEYAARDLTVYVPRVERILDVGNSLRKYERKGQPELVSFRRSGRPLKLTIKAPGLLDTFRWDEDEIYHQPLPEDWVEIEVKSVGLHFKVALVALGNLAEDKLGVDASGVITRVGSAVRDFKPGDHVMTASCATFATFVRFPAKGAIPIPAHMSFEQAASMPLIFLIAYY
;
A
#
# COMPACT_ATOMS: atom_id res chain seq x y z
N MET A 1 -22.64 62.17 4.84
CA MET A 1 -23.06 61.14 3.86
C MET A 1 -24.56 60.95 3.93
N HIS A 2 -25.27 60.94 2.80
CA HIS A 2 -26.71 60.64 2.79
C HIS A 2 -26.91 59.14 2.64
N TYR A 3 -26.92 58.41 3.75
CA TYR A 3 -27.25 56.98 3.74
C TYR A 3 -28.73 56.75 3.43
N GLY A 4 -29.04 55.65 2.73
CA GLY A 4 -30.41 55.19 2.51
C GLY A 4 -31.07 54.71 3.82
N THR A 5 -32.40 54.56 3.84
CA THR A 5 -33.17 54.23 5.05
C THR A 5 -32.69 52.94 5.74
N THR A 6 -32.25 51.95 4.97
CA THR A 6 -31.71 50.67 5.47
C THR A 6 -30.43 50.81 6.28
N PHE A 7 -29.65 51.87 6.03
CA PHE A 7 -28.37 52.16 6.68
C PHE A 7 -28.48 53.33 7.67
N ARG A 8 -29.70 53.76 8.01
CA ARG A 8 -30.01 54.75 9.07
C ARG A 8 -30.66 54.07 10.26
N ASN A 9 -30.04 52.99 10.72
CA ASN A 9 -30.60 52.16 11.77
C ASN A 9 -30.04 52.50 13.16
N MET A 10 -29.18 53.51 13.29
CA MET A 10 -28.83 54.13 14.58
C MET A 10 -29.88 55.17 14.97
N THR A 11 -30.66 54.89 16.01
CA THR A 11 -31.80 55.71 16.45
C THR A 11 -31.42 56.76 17.47
N GLU A 12 -30.38 56.49 18.26
CA GLU A 12 -29.85 57.42 19.26
C GLU A 12 -28.33 57.38 19.22
N LEU A 13 -27.70 58.52 19.49
CA LEU A 13 -26.26 58.66 19.51
C LEU A 13 -25.83 59.71 20.53
N PHE A 14 -24.90 59.32 21.39
CA PHE A 14 -24.30 60.15 22.42
C PHE A 14 -22.78 60.05 22.29
N ALA A 15 -22.11 61.20 22.30
CA ALA A 15 -20.67 61.30 22.16
C ALA A 15 -20.06 61.98 23.39
N GLY A 16 -19.00 61.38 23.92
CA GLY A 16 -18.12 61.95 24.94
C GLY A 16 -16.68 61.99 24.44
N PRO A 17 -15.75 62.60 25.20
CA PRO A 17 -14.38 62.89 24.76
C PRO A 17 -13.53 61.66 24.36
N SER A 18 -13.89 60.48 24.86
CA SER A 18 -13.13 59.24 24.64
C SER A 18 -14.01 58.02 24.41
N ALA A 19 -15.32 58.22 24.35
CA ALA A 19 -16.28 57.15 24.16
C ALA A 19 -17.60 57.69 23.61
N SER A 20 -18.24 56.89 22.80
CA SER A 20 -19.55 57.13 22.23
C SER A 20 -20.42 55.90 22.49
N TYR A 21 -21.71 56.12 22.63
CA TYR A 21 -22.67 55.03 22.71
C TYR A 21 -23.93 55.43 21.93
N GLY A 22 -24.65 54.43 21.45
CA GLY A 22 -25.86 54.66 20.67
C GLY A 22 -26.74 53.43 20.65
N VAL A 23 -27.97 53.62 20.19
CA VAL A 23 -28.99 52.58 20.09
C VAL A 23 -29.18 52.23 18.61
N ILE A 24 -29.13 50.94 18.29
CA ILE A 24 -29.21 50.43 16.91
C ILE A 24 -30.44 49.53 16.78
N SER A 25 -31.28 49.85 15.80
CA SER A 25 -32.38 49.02 15.34
C SER A 25 -31.88 47.96 14.35
N ILE A 26 -32.47 46.78 14.37
CA ILE A 26 -32.30 45.81 13.27
C ILE A 26 -33.19 46.28 12.11
N PRO A 27 -32.64 46.58 10.92
CA PRO A 27 -33.44 47.02 9.79
C PRO A 27 -34.17 45.82 9.16
N ASP A 28 -35.44 46.00 8.77
CA ASP A 28 -36.21 45.01 8.01
C ASP A 28 -35.77 45.03 6.54
N THR A 29 -34.71 44.30 6.24
CA THR A 29 -34.12 44.25 4.90
C THR A 29 -34.86 43.27 4.00
N LYS A 30 -35.49 42.23 4.55
CA LYS A 30 -36.41 41.34 3.82
C LYS A 30 -37.47 42.10 3.04
N ALA A 31 -38.07 43.13 3.64
CA ALA A 31 -39.13 43.91 3.00
C ALA A 31 -38.70 44.64 1.72
N ILE A 32 -37.39 44.87 1.55
CA ILE A 32 -36.83 45.62 0.40
C ILE A 32 -36.00 44.75 -0.55
N MET A 33 -35.75 43.48 -0.20
CA MET A 33 -35.04 42.53 -1.06
C MET A 33 -35.97 41.97 -2.15
N PRO A 34 -35.46 41.73 -3.38
CA PRO A 34 -36.24 41.09 -4.43
C PRO A 34 -36.86 39.77 -3.95
N MET A 35 -38.15 39.57 -4.25
CA MET A 35 -38.92 38.38 -3.83
C MET A 35 -39.14 38.23 -2.31
N GLY A 36 -38.84 39.26 -1.50
CA GLY A 36 -39.04 39.21 -0.05
C GLY A 36 -38.22 38.13 0.65
N PHE A 37 -37.06 37.78 0.08
CA PHE A 37 -36.20 36.70 0.55
C PHE A 37 -34.92 37.25 1.20
N GLU A 38 -34.58 36.75 2.38
CA GLU A 38 -33.31 36.99 3.06
C GLU A 38 -32.83 35.68 3.70
N TYR A 39 -31.51 35.45 3.73
CA TYR A 39 -30.91 34.31 4.42
C TYR A 39 -30.87 34.56 5.94
N PRO A 40 -31.04 33.55 6.80
CA PRO A 40 -30.87 33.75 8.24
C PRO A 40 -29.43 34.16 8.57
N PHE A 41 -29.28 35.26 9.33
CA PHE A 41 -27.99 35.78 9.77
C PHE A 41 -27.87 35.70 11.30
N VAL A 42 -26.65 35.47 11.81
CA VAL A 42 -26.37 35.57 13.26
C VAL A 42 -26.31 37.04 13.71
N VAL A 43 -25.75 37.92 12.88
CA VAL A 43 -25.79 39.38 13.01
C VAL A 43 -26.03 39.96 11.62
N HIS A 44 -27.05 40.81 11.47
CA HIS A 44 -27.39 41.38 10.17
C HIS A 44 -26.31 42.37 9.68
N PRO A 45 -25.83 42.32 8.42
CA PRO A 45 -24.74 43.17 7.94
C PRO A 45 -24.95 44.68 8.12
N ALA A 46 -26.16 45.19 7.84
CA ALA A 46 -26.48 46.59 8.09
C ALA A 46 -26.55 46.96 9.59
N THR A 47 -26.79 45.98 10.47
CA THR A 47 -26.70 46.18 11.93
C THR A 47 -25.25 46.26 12.37
N LEU A 48 -24.38 45.41 11.81
CA LEU A 48 -22.94 45.45 12.06
C LEU A 48 -22.33 46.77 11.55
N ASP A 49 -22.73 47.22 10.37
CA ASP A 49 -22.29 48.50 9.78
C ASP A 49 -22.62 49.70 10.69
N SER A 50 -23.86 49.78 11.19
CA SER A 50 -24.24 50.81 12.16
C SER A 50 -23.52 50.70 13.51
N ALA A 51 -23.10 49.50 13.93
CA ALA A 51 -22.29 49.36 15.14
C ALA A 51 -20.89 49.95 14.96
N LEU A 52 -20.31 49.84 13.76
CA LEU A 52 -19.04 50.46 13.42
C LEU A 52 -19.15 51.99 13.36
N HIS A 53 -20.31 52.53 12.96
CA HIS A 53 -20.54 53.97 12.95
C HIS A 53 -20.45 54.62 14.34
N LEU A 54 -20.58 53.86 15.43
CA LEU A 54 -20.40 54.37 16.78
C LEU A 54 -18.99 54.93 17.01
N LEU A 55 -17.96 54.55 16.24
CA LEU A 55 -16.61 55.10 16.40
C LEU A 55 -16.51 56.59 16.02
N PHE A 56 -17.25 57.06 15.01
CA PHE A 56 -17.07 58.40 14.46
C PHE A 56 -17.35 59.57 15.42
N PRO A 57 -18.39 59.52 16.27
CA PRO A 57 -18.74 60.61 17.17
C PRO A 57 -17.74 60.81 18.33
N SER A 58 -17.00 59.78 18.73
CA SER A 58 -15.89 59.90 19.70
C SER A 58 -14.63 60.56 19.11
N ILE A 59 -14.60 60.81 17.80
CA ILE A 59 -13.44 61.34 17.07
C ILE A 59 -13.70 62.77 16.56
N SER A 60 -14.92 63.30 16.67
CA SER A 60 -15.29 64.62 16.14
C SER A 60 -15.00 65.78 17.12
N GLY A 61 -13.74 65.92 17.52
CA GLY A 61 -13.16 67.20 17.95
C GLY A 61 -12.57 67.91 16.74
N GLU A 62 -12.69 69.24 16.66
CA GLU A 62 -12.05 70.03 15.60
C GLU A 62 -10.53 69.92 15.72
N ASP A 63 -9.89 69.08 14.91
CA ASP A 63 -8.50 69.19 14.47
C ASP A 63 -8.26 68.25 13.26
N GLN A 64 -7.41 68.66 12.32
CA GLN A 64 -7.14 67.89 11.11
C GLN A 64 -6.36 66.62 11.45
N PHE A 65 -6.87 65.47 11.02
CA PHE A 65 -6.17 64.19 11.19
C PHE A 65 -5.41 63.79 9.92
N HIS A 66 -4.20 63.27 10.12
CA HIS A 66 -3.35 62.69 9.09
C HIS A 66 -3.43 61.16 9.14
N GLY A 67 -3.89 60.56 8.04
CA GLY A 67 -3.97 59.11 7.86
C GLY A 67 -2.78 58.57 7.08
N TYR A 68 -2.10 57.56 7.62
CA TYR A 68 -1.09 56.76 6.93
C TYR A 68 -1.62 55.35 6.71
N SER A 69 -1.56 54.86 5.48
CA SER A 69 -1.98 53.50 5.16
C SER A 69 -0.88 52.76 4.41
N THR A 70 -0.68 51.50 4.81
CA THR A 70 0.09 50.55 4.02
C THR A 70 -0.87 49.60 3.34
N ALA A 71 -0.62 49.24 2.09
CA ALA A 71 -1.41 48.25 1.38
C ALA A 71 -0.47 47.26 0.71
N GLN A 72 -0.49 46.02 1.18
CA GLN A 72 0.24 44.91 0.60
C GLN A 72 -0.74 44.04 -0.18
N ARG A 73 -0.50 43.91 -1.49
CA ARG A 73 -1.28 43.00 -2.33
C ARG A 73 -0.96 41.56 -1.90
N THR A 74 -1.97 40.86 -1.39
CA THR A 74 -1.81 39.48 -0.93
C THR A 74 -2.32 38.47 -1.95
N SER A 75 -3.17 38.88 -2.91
CA SER A 75 -3.65 38.03 -4.00
C SER A 75 -4.05 38.82 -5.26
N TYR A 76 -4.58 38.14 -6.28
CA TYR A 76 -4.92 38.72 -7.58
C TYR A 76 -5.86 39.94 -7.49
N ASN A 77 -6.88 39.93 -6.64
CA ASN A 77 -7.77 41.07 -6.44
C ASN A 77 -7.86 41.52 -4.99
N THR A 78 -7.04 41.00 -4.07
CA THR A 78 -7.14 41.30 -2.63
C THR A 78 -5.89 42.01 -2.11
N TRP A 79 -6.10 43.08 -1.35
CA TRP A 79 -5.07 43.84 -0.63
C TRP A 79 -5.30 43.74 0.87
N LYS A 80 -4.24 43.44 1.61
CA LYS A 80 -4.21 43.65 3.05
C LYS A 80 -3.67 45.03 3.34
N SER A 81 -4.35 45.76 4.22
CA SER A 81 -3.96 47.10 4.59
C SER A 81 -3.98 47.29 6.09
N SER A 82 -3.04 48.09 6.57
CA SER A 82 -3.15 48.76 7.86
C SER A 82 -3.41 50.24 7.61
N ILE A 83 -4.26 50.83 8.45
CA ILE A 83 -4.54 52.26 8.47
C ILE A 83 -4.22 52.76 9.87
N THR A 84 -3.37 53.76 9.94
CA THR A 84 -3.02 54.48 11.16
C THR A 84 -3.47 55.92 11.01
N ILE A 85 -4.20 56.46 11.98
CA ILE A 85 -4.65 57.85 11.99
C ILE A 85 -4.13 58.52 13.25
N SER A 86 -3.63 59.75 13.10
CA SER A 86 -3.16 60.60 14.20
C SER A 86 -3.34 62.07 13.85
N GLU A 87 -3.20 62.96 14.84
CA GLU A 87 -3.29 64.41 14.63
C GLU A 87 -2.07 64.99 13.90
N ASP A 88 -0.88 64.40 14.03
CA ASP A 88 0.37 64.96 13.47
C ASP A 88 1.40 63.90 13.01
N LEU A 89 0.99 62.62 12.88
CA LEU A 89 1.87 61.46 12.58
C LEU A 89 2.91 61.14 13.68
N SER A 90 2.84 61.77 14.86
CA SER A 90 3.76 61.48 15.98
C SER A 90 3.29 60.33 16.89
N GLU A 91 1.99 60.27 17.21
CA GLU A 91 1.40 59.22 18.07
C GLU A 91 0.13 58.63 17.43
N PRO A 92 0.05 57.30 17.23
CA PRO A 92 -1.09 56.68 16.57
C PRO A 92 -2.32 56.68 17.48
N MET A 93 -3.40 57.35 17.05
CA MET A 93 -4.66 57.41 17.80
C MET A 93 -5.64 56.31 17.38
N ILE A 94 -5.66 55.95 16.09
CA ILE A 94 -6.48 54.86 15.57
C ILE A 94 -5.59 53.95 14.74
N ILE A 95 -5.63 52.66 15.06
CA ILE A 95 -4.92 51.61 14.32
C ILE A 95 -5.96 50.59 13.87
N VAL A 96 -6.13 50.45 12.55
CA VAL A 96 -6.94 49.40 11.95
C VAL A 96 -6.01 48.46 11.20
N GLU A 97 -5.81 47.28 11.76
CA GLU A 97 -4.92 46.25 11.22
C GLU A 97 -5.71 45.09 10.62
N GLY A 98 -5.15 44.49 9.56
CA GLY A 98 -5.72 43.28 8.96
C GLY A 98 -6.89 43.52 8.01
N ILE A 99 -7.17 44.76 7.60
CA ILE A 99 -8.19 45.07 6.60
C ILE A 99 -7.86 44.34 5.32
N SER A 100 -8.80 43.53 4.81
CA SER A 100 -8.64 42.83 3.53
C SER A 100 -9.71 43.32 2.55
N LEU A 101 -9.29 43.94 1.45
CA LEU A 101 -10.18 44.54 0.45
C LEU A 101 -10.03 43.81 -0.88
N ALA A 102 -11.16 43.42 -1.50
CA ALA A 102 -11.18 42.78 -2.81
C ALA A 102 -11.77 43.69 -3.89
N SER A 103 -11.06 43.91 -5.00
CA SER A 103 -11.56 44.69 -6.14
C SER A 103 -12.56 43.87 -6.95
N VAL A 104 -13.72 44.48 -7.23
CA VAL A 104 -14.79 43.95 -8.09
C VAL A 104 -14.82 44.84 -9.33
N GLY A 105 -14.47 44.28 -10.50
CA GLY A 105 -14.15 45.05 -11.71
C GLY A 105 -15.28 45.97 -12.20
N ASP A 106 -14.89 47.13 -12.72
CA ASP A 106 -15.81 48.12 -13.31
C ASP A 106 -16.17 47.73 -14.75
N GLY A 107 -17.47 47.59 -15.00
CA GLY A 107 -18.03 47.28 -16.32
C GLY A 107 -18.30 48.56 -17.08
N GLY A 108 -17.40 48.97 -17.97
CA GLY A 108 -17.59 50.22 -18.70
C GLY A 108 -16.69 50.45 -19.92
N SER A 109 -17.21 50.04 -21.08
CA SER A 109 -17.04 50.66 -22.41
C SER A 109 -15.78 50.37 -23.27
N THR A 110 -16.07 49.73 -24.42
CA THR A 110 -15.57 49.93 -25.80
C THR A 110 -14.11 50.32 -26.02
N GLN A 111 -13.34 49.44 -26.68
CA GLN A 111 -12.21 49.86 -27.54
C GLN A 111 -11.88 48.88 -28.68
N GLN A 112 -11.50 49.46 -29.82
CA GLN A 112 -11.06 48.88 -31.08
C GLN A 112 -9.70 48.15 -30.97
N PRO A 113 -9.36 47.26 -31.93
CA PRO A 113 -8.16 46.45 -31.86
C PRO A 113 -6.94 47.20 -32.40
N GLY A 114 -5.99 47.52 -31.52
CA GLY A 114 -4.63 47.90 -31.91
C GLY A 114 -4.02 48.95 -31.00
N GLN A 115 -2.88 48.60 -30.40
CA GLN A 115 -1.97 49.47 -29.63
C GLN A 115 -2.32 49.69 -28.15
N ASP A 116 -2.20 48.62 -27.34
CA ASP A 116 -1.52 48.67 -26.03
C ASP A 116 -1.41 47.25 -25.47
N ALA A 117 -0.42 46.49 -25.97
CA ALA A 117 -0.05 45.22 -25.34
C ALA A 117 0.75 45.53 -24.06
N ARG A 118 0.05 45.88 -22.98
CA ARG A 118 0.60 45.85 -21.63
C ARG A 118 1.24 44.47 -21.42
N ALA A 119 2.52 44.44 -21.05
CA ALA A 119 3.22 43.22 -20.68
C ALA A 119 2.42 42.46 -19.62
N SER A 120 1.77 41.39 -20.04
CA SER A 120 0.88 40.60 -19.20
C SER A 120 1.72 39.81 -18.19
N CYS A 121 1.49 40.00 -16.90
CA CYS A 121 2.06 39.13 -15.84
C CYS A 121 1.36 37.76 -15.77
N PHE A 122 0.41 37.51 -16.66
CA PHE A 122 -0.25 36.22 -16.84
C PHE A 122 -0.25 35.88 -18.32
N THR A 123 0.51 34.86 -18.69
CA THR A 123 0.35 34.25 -20.00
C THR A 123 -0.91 33.40 -19.95
N LYS A 124 -1.86 33.65 -20.85
CA LYS A 124 -2.97 32.74 -21.07
C LYS A 124 -2.42 31.49 -21.75
N THR A 125 -2.11 30.48 -20.96
CA THR A 125 -1.69 29.17 -21.42
C THR A 125 -2.93 28.29 -21.57
N TRP A 126 -3.16 27.80 -22.78
CA TRP A 126 -4.19 26.81 -23.04
C TRP A 126 -3.57 25.44 -22.81
N HIS A 127 -4.12 24.70 -21.85
CA HIS A 127 -3.80 23.29 -21.63
C HIS A 127 -4.99 22.46 -22.11
N GLU A 128 -4.70 21.26 -22.61
CA GLU A 128 -5.66 20.34 -23.16
C GLU A 128 -6.49 19.73 -22.01
N ASP A 129 -7.83 19.68 -22.18
CA ASP A 129 -8.73 19.11 -21.17
C ASP A 129 -8.67 17.58 -21.24
N VAL A 130 -8.12 16.97 -20.19
CA VAL A 130 -7.89 15.52 -20.11
C VAL A 130 -9.17 14.71 -20.29
N ASP A 131 -10.33 15.23 -19.89
CA ASP A 131 -11.61 14.50 -20.00
C ASP A 131 -12.17 14.52 -21.44
N LEU A 132 -11.66 15.41 -22.29
CA LEU A 132 -12.09 15.56 -23.69
C LEU A 132 -11.08 14.97 -24.69
N LEU A 133 -10.00 14.35 -24.20
CA LEU A 133 -8.98 13.68 -25.02
C LEU A 133 -9.21 12.18 -25.07
N GLU A 134 -9.03 11.59 -26.26
CA GLU A 134 -8.98 10.12 -26.38
C GLU A 134 -7.71 9.56 -25.73
N PRO A 135 -7.71 8.30 -25.25
CA PRO A 135 -6.56 7.69 -24.56
C PRO A 135 -5.24 7.76 -25.34
N LEU A 136 -5.28 7.64 -26.67
CA LEU A 136 -4.10 7.80 -27.53
C LEU A 136 -3.59 9.26 -27.56
N GLN A 137 -4.48 10.24 -27.48
CA GLN A 137 -4.11 11.67 -27.43
C GLN A 137 -3.54 12.05 -26.07
N ILE A 138 -4.06 11.48 -24.97
CA ILE A 138 -3.49 11.64 -23.62
C ILE A 138 -2.08 11.04 -23.59
N LYS A 139 -1.91 9.83 -24.14
CA LYS A 139 -0.60 9.20 -24.29
C LYS A 139 0.34 10.12 -25.09
N ASP A 140 -0.03 10.55 -26.29
CA ASP A 140 0.83 11.40 -27.11
C ASP A 140 1.15 12.77 -26.47
N LEU A 141 0.23 13.35 -25.70
CA LEU A 141 0.40 14.59 -24.96
C LEU A 141 1.44 14.44 -23.84
N VAL A 142 1.24 13.43 -22.99
CA VAL A 142 2.12 13.12 -21.86
C VAL A 142 3.53 12.78 -22.37
N TYR A 143 3.65 12.08 -23.49
CA TYR A 143 4.93 11.73 -24.11
C TYR A 143 5.58 12.88 -24.90
N LYS A 144 4.82 13.86 -25.43
CA LYS A 144 5.37 15.03 -26.15
C LYS A 144 5.91 16.11 -25.22
N ARG A 145 5.34 16.26 -24.01
CA ARG A 145 5.69 17.31 -23.03
C ARG A 145 6.72 16.90 -22.01
N THR A 146 7.03 15.60 -21.91
CA THR A 146 8.24 15.17 -21.23
C THR A 146 9.45 15.84 -21.86
N LEU A 147 10.44 16.18 -21.03
CA LEU A 147 11.80 16.29 -21.52
C LEU A 147 12.10 14.97 -22.27
N LYS A 148 12.05 15.00 -23.61
CA LYS A 148 12.76 14.00 -24.40
C LYS A 148 14.18 14.03 -23.85
N SER A 149 14.69 12.86 -23.46
CA SER A 149 16.12 12.64 -23.33
C SER A 149 16.79 13.42 -24.46
N GLN A 150 17.53 14.49 -24.13
CA GLN A 150 18.39 15.15 -25.11
C GLN A 150 19.62 14.28 -25.40
N ASP A 151 19.74 13.18 -24.65
CA ASP A 151 20.83 12.24 -24.71
C ASP A 151 20.63 11.31 -25.89
N ASP A 152 21.70 11.18 -26.67
CA ASP A 152 21.82 10.28 -27.81
C ASP A 152 21.61 8.83 -27.35
N GLU A 153 20.92 8.01 -28.16
CA GLU A 153 20.71 6.59 -27.86
C GLU A 153 22.04 5.85 -27.69
N SER A 154 23.13 6.36 -28.31
CA SER A 154 24.49 5.85 -28.14
C SER A 154 24.99 5.84 -26.68
N VAL A 155 24.44 6.68 -25.80
CA VAL A 155 24.81 6.70 -24.36
C VAL A 155 24.41 5.40 -23.66
N LEU A 156 23.30 4.78 -24.10
CA LEU A 156 22.85 3.50 -23.55
C LEU A 156 23.78 2.35 -23.97
N ASP A 157 24.28 2.37 -25.21
CA ASP A 157 25.25 1.37 -25.68
C ASP A 157 26.56 1.45 -24.89
N TYR A 158 27.05 2.66 -24.60
CA TYR A 158 28.23 2.86 -23.76
C TYR A 158 27.99 2.41 -22.31
N LEU A 159 26.81 2.69 -21.74
CA LEU A 159 26.43 2.26 -20.39
C LEU A 159 26.33 0.72 -20.30
N GLU A 160 25.73 0.09 -21.31
CA GLU A 160 25.64 -1.37 -21.42
C GLU A 160 27.04 -1.99 -21.47
N PHE A 161 27.95 -1.43 -22.27
CA PHE A 161 29.34 -1.87 -22.32
C PHE A 161 30.04 -1.77 -20.96
N VAL A 162 29.89 -0.64 -20.25
CA VAL A 162 30.45 -0.45 -18.89
C VAL A 162 29.91 -1.49 -17.91
N CYS A 163 28.60 -1.76 -17.94
CA CYS A 163 27.98 -2.79 -17.10
C CYS A 163 28.53 -4.19 -17.43
N LEU A 164 28.66 -4.50 -18.72
CA LEU A 164 29.17 -5.77 -19.20
C LEU A 164 30.59 -6.02 -18.70
N VAL A 165 31.47 -5.00 -18.74
CA VAL A 165 32.84 -5.09 -18.20
C VAL A 165 32.85 -5.46 -16.72
N TYR A 166 31.98 -4.86 -15.90
CA TYR A 166 31.85 -5.21 -14.48
C TYR A 166 31.36 -6.63 -14.25
N VAL A 167 30.40 -7.09 -15.05
CA VAL A 167 29.91 -8.48 -14.98
C VAL A 167 31.03 -9.46 -15.33
N TYR A 168 31.79 -9.21 -16.40
CA TYR A 168 32.93 -10.03 -16.78
C TYR A 168 34.00 -10.08 -15.68
N ARG A 169 34.37 -8.94 -15.11
CA ARG A 169 35.35 -8.87 -14.02
C ARG A 169 34.88 -9.62 -12.78
N CYS A 170 33.59 -9.52 -12.44
CA CYS A 170 33.01 -10.26 -11.33
C CYS A 170 33.02 -11.78 -11.57
N LEU A 171 32.66 -12.23 -12.77
CA LEU A 171 32.73 -13.65 -13.14
C LEU A 171 34.17 -14.18 -13.16
N ALA A 172 35.14 -13.41 -13.66
CA ALA A 172 36.55 -13.76 -13.61
C ALA A 172 37.07 -13.84 -12.17
N TRP A 173 36.62 -12.94 -11.28
CA TRP A 173 36.93 -13.00 -9.85
C TRP A 173 36.37 -14.28 -9.21
N PHE A 174 35.16 -14.72 -9.56
CA PHE A 174 34.63 -16.01 -9.11
C PHE A 174 35.45 -17.23 -9.56
N GLU A 175 36.27 -17.09 -10.60
CA GLU A 175 37.21 -18.12 -11.08
C GLU A 175 38.60 -18.02 -10.43
N SER A 176 38.86 -16.99 -9.63
CA SER A 176 40.09 -16.83 -8.85
C SER A 176 40.07 -17.66 -7.57
N GLU A 177 41.23 -17.91 -6.97
CA GLU A 177 41.33 -18.64 -5.69
C GLU A 177 40.59 -17.93 -4.54
N GLU A 178 40.49 -16.61 -4.59
CA GLU A 178 39.77 -15.81 -3.59
C GLU A 178 38.25 -15.90 -3.77
N GLY A 179 37.75 -15.72 -5.00
CA GLY A 179 36.31 -15.64 -5.26
C GLY A 179 35.57 -16.98 -5.34
N LYS A 180 36.26 -18.09 -5.66
CA LYS A 180 35.63 -19.43 -5.81
C LYS A 180 34.78 -19.85 -4.61
N ALA A 181 35.23 -19.52 -3.39
CA ALA A 181 34.54 -19.87 -2.16
C ALA A 181 33.25 -19.06 -1.94
N HIS A 182 33.11 -17.91 -2.60
CA HIS A 182 32.01 -16.96 -2.43
C HIS A 182 30.94 -17.08 -3.52
N VAL A 183 31.06 -18.06 -4.42
CA VAL A 183 30.03 -18.35 -5.45
C VAL A 183 28.77 -18.90 -4.76
N PRO A 184 27.62 -18.19 -4.84
CA PRO A 184 26.37 -18.64 -4.22
C PRO A 184 25.89 -19.98 -4.80
N GLN A 185 25.49 -20.93 -3.93
CA GLN A 185 25.07 -22.28 -4.33
C GLN A 185 23.55 -22.46 -4.41
N ASP A 186 22.80 -21.54 -3.79
CA ASP A 186 21.35 -21.55 -3.62
C ASP A 186 20.74 -20.13 -3.50
N GLY A 187 19.41 -20.06 -3.54
CA GLY A 187 18.64 -18.83 -3.39
C GLY A 187 18.75 -17.82 -4.55
N PHE A 188 18.29 -16.60 -4.31
CA PHE A 188 18.26 -15.51 -5.31
C PHE A 188 19.66 -15.15 -5.82
N TRP A 189 20.68 -15.21 -4.95
CA TRP A 189 22.06 -14.88 -5.31
C TRP A 189 22.67 -15.86 -6.31
N LYS A 190 22.28 -17.14 -6.27
CA LYS A 190 22.65 -18.12 -7.30
C LYS A 190 22.02 -17.75 -8.65
N LEU A 191 20.73 -17.43 -8.66
CA LEU A 191 20.01 -17.02 -9.87
C LEU A 191 20.63 -15.77 -10.49
N TYR A 192 21.11 -14.83 -9.67
CA TYR A 192 21.78 -13.62 -10.13
C TYR A 192 23.13 -13.91 -10.81
N VAL A 193 23.92 -14.84 -10.27
CA VAL A 193 25.17 -15.30 -10.92
C VAL A 193 24.89 -16.12 -12.18
N GLU A 194 23.83 -16.93 -12.19
CA GLU A 194 23.38 -17.64 -13.40
C GLU A 194 22.92 -16.67 -14.50
N TRP A 195 22.21 -15.60 -14.13
CA TRP A 195 21.84 -14.51 -15.03
C TRP A 195 23.10 -13.84 -15.60
N MET A 196 24.06 -13.43 -14.77
CA MET A 196 25.35 -12.85 -15.23
C MET A 196 26.04 -13.74 -16.27
N ARG A 197 26.11 -15.06 -16.00
CA ARG A 197 26.72 -16.04 -16.93
C ARG A 197 25.94 -16.18 -18.23
N ASN A 198 24.63 -16.00 -18.22
CA ASN A 198 23.80 -16.09 -19.41
C ASN A 198 23.86 -14.80 -20.22
N THR A 199 23.76 -13.64 -19.57
CA THR A 199 23.91 -12.31 -20.19
C THR A 199 25.21 -12.22 -20.96
N VAL A 200 26.34 -12.58 -20.35
CA VAL A 200 27.66 -12.55 -21.00
C VAL A 200 27.74 -13.42 -22.27
N LYS A 201 26.93 -14.49 -22.40
CA LYS A 201 26.90 -15.31 -23.62
C LYS A 201 26.15 -14.67 -24.78
N GLU A 202 25.27 -13.72 -24.48
CA GLU A 202 24.45 -13.00 -25.48
C GLU A 202 25.24 -11.86 -26.14
N PHE A 203 26.36 -11.44 -25.54
CA PHE A 203 27.23 -10.39 -26.06
C PHE A 203 28.53 -10.96 -26.67
N PRO A 204 29.14 -10.23 -27.62
CA PRO A 204 30.47 -10.56 -28.10
C PRO A 204 31.50 -10.60 -26.95
N PRO A 205 32.50 -11.50 -27.00
CA PRO A 205 33.56 -11.52 -26.00
C PRO A 205 34.29 -10.19 -25.96
N LEU A 206 34.63 -9.73 -24.75
CA LEU A 206 35.44 -8.52 -24.55
C LEU A 206 36.80 -8.61 -25.27
N PRO A 207 37.42 -7.45 -25.58
CA PRO A 207 38.78 -7.39 -26.15
C PRO A 207 39.79 -8.29 -25.44
N THR A 208 40.76 -8.80 -26.20
CA THR A 208 41.65 -9.89 -25.77
C THR A 208 42.61 -9.52 -24.63
N THR A 209 42.74 -8.25 -24.27
CA THR A 209 43.64 -7.80 -23.18
C THR A 209 42.95 -6.82 -22.23
N GLU A 210 43.17 -6.99 -20.92
CA GLU A 210 42.57 -6.16 -19.85
C GLU A 210 42.87 -4.65 -20.01
N SER A 211 44.05 -4.33 -20.58
CA SER A 211 44.44 -2.94 -20.86
C SER A 211 43.55 -2.29 -21.93
N GLN A 212 43.18 -3.06 -22.97
CA GLN A 212 42.25 -2.59 -24.00
C GLN A 212 40.83 -2.42 -23.45
N VAL A 213 40.36 -3.40 -22.66
CA VAL A 213 39.04 -3.34 -22.00
C VAL A 213 38.94 -2.10 -21.11
N THR A 214 39.97 -1.83 -20.29
CA THR A 214 40.01 -0.66 -19.41
C THR A 214 40.01 0.64 -20.22
N SER A 215 40.82 0.73 -21.27
CA SER A 215 40.87 1.93 -22.13
C SER A 215 39.53 2.22 -22.82
N GLU A 216 38.83 1.18 -23.27
CA GLU A 216 37.53 1.31 -23.95
C GLU A 216 36.40 1.66 -22.97
N MET A 217 36.46 1.11 -21.75
CA MET A 217 35.55 1.45 -20.65
C MET A 217 35.70 2.92 -20.24
N GLU A 218 36.93 3.42 -20.10
CA GLU A 218 37.20 4.84 -19.81
C GLU A 218 36.74 5.77 -20.95
N SER A 219 36.94 5.37 -22.20
CA SER A 219 36.43 6.12 -23.36
C SER A 219 34.90 6.16 -23.38
N SER A 220 34.24 5.07 -22.99
CA SER A 220 32.79 4.98 -22.86
C SER A 220 32.28 5.90 -21.74
N ARG A 221 32.92 5.88 -20.57
CA ARG A 221 32.64 6.80 -19.45
C ARG A 221 32.75 8.27 -19.85
N ALA A 222 33.85 8.64 -20.50
CA ALA A 222 34.06 10.00 -20.98
C ALA A 222 32.96 10.46 -21.94
N SER A 223 32.39 9.55 -22.73
CA SER A 223 31.26 9.83 -23.62
C SER A 223 29.93 9.94 -22.85
N ILE A 224 29.72 9.11 -21.83
CA ILE A 224 28.50 9.10 -20.99
C ILE A 224 28.39 10.36 -20.13
N VAL A 225 29.49 10.84 -19.54
CA VAL A 225 29.50 12.00 -18.63
C VAL A 225 29.12 13.32 -19.34
N LEU A 226 29.18 13.35 -20.68
CA LEU A 226 28.66 14.47 -21.47
C LEU A 226 27.13 14.58 -21.41
N SER A 227 26.45 13.49 -21.03
CA SER A 227 25.02 13.44 -20.72
C SER A 227 24.80 13.62 -19.22
N LYS A 228 23.90 14.54 -18.83
CA LYS A 228 23.58 14.76 -17.41
C LYS A 228 22.88 13.55 -16.77
N SER A 229 22.05 12.85 -17.53
CA SER A 229 21.36 11.63 -17.08
C SER A 229 22.29 10.43 -17.08
N GLY A 230 23.18 10.36 -18.08
CA GLY A 230 24.24 9.38 -18.18
C GLY A 230 25.25 9.47 -17.05
N ASP A 231 25.70 10.67 -16.69
CA ASP A 231 26.68 10.92 -15.63
C ASP A 231 26.25 10.31 -14.29
N VAL A 232 25.04 10.62 -13.82
CA VAL A 232 24.54 10.04 -12.56
C VAL A 232 24.30 8.53 -12.66
N THR A 233 23.94 8.03 -13.84
CA THR A 233 23.70 6.60 -14.09
C THR A 233 25.02 5.82 -14.06
N VAL A 234 26.07 6.31 -14.72
CA VAL A 234 27.38 5.66 -14.74
C VAL A 234 28.06 5.74 -13.37
N GLN A 235 27.88 6.83 -12.62
CA GLN A 235 28.36 6.92 -11.23
C GLN A 235 27.75 5.82 -10.34
N MET A 236 26.46 5.52 -10.51
CA MET A 236 25.80 4.41 -9.79
C MET A 236 26.33 3.04 -10.23
N VAL A 237 26.46 2.83 -11.54
CA VAL A 237 27.02 1.59 -12.11
C VAL A 237 28.43 1.35 -11.62
N ASP A 238 29.30 2.35 -11.67
CA ASP A 238 30.69 2.27 -11.21
C ASP A 238 30.75 1.96 -9.72
N ARG A 239 29.95 2.67 -8.92
CA ARG A 239 29.88 2.45 -7.46
C ARG A 239 29.51 1.02 -7.09
N ILE A 240 28.49 0.46 -7.75
CA ILE A 240 28.07 -0.93 -7.51
C ILE A 240 29.12 -1.89 -8.06
N GLY A 241 29.57 -1.66 -9.30
CA GLY A 241 30.55 -2.48 -10.01
C GLY A 241 31.85 -2.67 -9.24
N ASP A 242 32.41 -1.57 -8.72
CA ASP A 242 33.65 -1.57 -7.94
C ASP A 242 33.50 -2.30 -6.59
N ASN A 243 32.27 -2.43 -6.07
CA ASN A 243 31.98 -3.10 -4.81
C ASN A 243 31.39 -4.51 -4.98
N LEU A 244 31.27 -5.05 -6.20
CA LEU A 244 30.64 -6.35 -6.45
C LEU A 244 31.28 -7.48 -5.63
N SER A 245 32.62 -7.55 -5.58
CA SER A 245 33.32 -8.57 -4.77
C SER A 245 32.94 -8.45 -3.29
N ARG A 246 32.98 -7.24 -2.72
CA ARG A 246 32.64 -6.96 -1.31
C ARG A 246 31.16 -7.23 -1.00
N ILE A 247 30.28 -7.02 -1.97
CA ILE A 247 28.86 -7.36 -1.87
C ILE A 247 28.69 -8.88 -1.79
N PHE A 248 29.36 -9.64 -2.66
CA PHE A 248 29.29 -11.11 -2.67
C PHE A 248 30.01 -11.75 -1.47
N THR A 249 31.05 -11.12 -0.92
CA THR A 249 31.67 -11.53 0.36
C THR A 249 30.86 -11.14 1.59
N ARG A 250 29.79 -10.34 1.43
CA ARG A 250 28.95 -9.79 2.52
C ARG A 250 29.65 -8.78 3.43
N GLU A 251 30.72 -8.16 2.95
CA GLU A 251 31.40 -7.09 3.68
C GLU A 251 30.61 -5.79 3.67
N VAL A 252 29.84 -5.55 2.61
CA VAL A 252 28.98 -4.36 2.45
C VAL A 252 27.63 -4.74 1.86
N GLU A 253 26.58 -4.08 2.33
CA GLU A 253 25.24 -4.22 1.76
C GLU A 253 25.08 -3.31 0.53
N PRO A 254 24.45 -3.78 -0.58
CA PRO A 254 24.27 -2.98 -1.80
C PRO A 254 23.62 -1.63 -1.55
N LEU A 255 22.57 -1.58 -0.70
CA LEU A 255 21.86 -0.34 -0.41
C LEU A 255 22.76 0.69 0.27
N GLN A 256 23.64 0.25 1.19
CA GLN A 256 24.59 1.12 1.87
C GLN A 256 25.53 1.80 0.86
N VAL A 257 26.06 1.01 -0.08
CA VAL A 257 26.95 1.47 -1.16
C VAL A 257 26.25 2.48 -2.09
N MET A 258 24.96 2.28 -2.38
CA MET A 258 24.16 3.18 -3.21
C MET A 258 23.81 4.50 -2.51
N THR A 259 23.58 4.49 -1.20
CA THR A 259 23.21 5.69 -0.41
C THR A 259 24.40 6.61 -0.08
N GLU A 260 25.63 6.12 -0.22
CA GLU A 260 26.82 6.88 0.12
C GLU A 260 27.00 8.11 -0.78
N GLY A 261 27.04 9.30 -0.16
CA GLY A 261 27.18 10.58 -0.85
C GLY A 261 25.91 11.05 -1.57
N ASP A 262 24.73 10.65 -1.09
CA ASP A 262 23.40 10.97 -1.66
C ASP A 262 23.17 10.48 -3.10
N LEU A 263 24.08 9.65 -3.63
CA LEU A 263 24.08 9.19 -5.02
C LEU A 263 22.77 8.50 -5.42
N LEU A 264 22.17 7.70 -4.54
CA LEU A 264 20.86 7.08 -4.79
C LEU A 264 19.75 8.12 -5.02
N TYR A 265 19.77 9.23 -4.29
CA TYR A 265 18.76 10.29 -4.44
C TYR A 265 18.96 11.08 -5.74
N ASP A 266 20.20 11.34 -6.12
CA ASP A 266 20.52 12.00 -7.38
C ASP A 266 20.21 11.10 -8.58
N PHE A 267 20.46 9.79 -8.46
CA PHE A 267 20.04 8.79 -9.43
C PHE A 267 18.52 8.81 -9.65
N TYR A 268 17.73 8.84 -8.56
CA TYR A 268 16.26 8.95 -8.68
C TYR A 268 15.77 10.27 -9.31
N ARG A 269 16.56 11.33 -9.24
CA ARG A 269 16.19 12.65 -9.78
C ARG A 269 16.49 12.81 -11.27
N GLY A 270 17.46 12.07 -11.80
CA GLY A 270 18.00 12.38 -13.12
C GLY A 270 18.51 11.21 -13.96
N ALA A 271 18.53 9.97 -13.46
CA ALA A 271 19.08 8.84 -14.20
C ALA A 271 18.19 8.39 -15.38
N PHE A 272 18.79 7.68 -16.33
CA PHE A 272 18.05 7.03 -17.43
C PHE A 272 16.93 6.13 -16.90
N GLY A 273 15.76 6.17 -17.53
CA GLY A 273 14.59 5.38 -17.13
C GLY A 273 13.79 5.93 -15.95
N THR A 274 14.21 7.01 -15.29
CA THR A 274 13.44 7.67 -14.21
C THR A 274 12.38 8.66 -14.71
N SER A 275 12.32 8.90 -16.04
CA SER A 275 11.39 9.82 -16.72
C SER A 275 9.91 9.46 -16.59
N PHE A 276 9.57 8.24 -16.18
CA PHE A 276 8.20 7.84 -15.84
C PHE A 276 7.60 8.66 -14.68
N ASN A 277 8.43 9.17 -13.77
CA ASN A 277 7.97 10.04 -12.67
C ASN A 277 7.48 11.42 -13.16
N THR A 278 8.07 11.91 -14.25
CA THR A 278 7.70 13.19 -14.87
C THR A 278 6.40 13.07 -15.68
N HIS A 279 6.16 11.90 -16.31
CA HIS A 279 4.90 11.60 -17.01
C HIS A 279 3.68 11.64 -16.09
N VAL A 280 3.84 11.10 -14.88
CA VAL A 280 2.79 11.09 -13.86
C VAL A 280 2.57 12.49 -13.28
N ALA A 281 3.64 13.26 -13.07
CA ALA A 281 3.54 14.64 -12.58
C ALA A 281 2.80 15.56 -13.58
N GLU A 282 3.06 15.41 -14.88
CA GLU A 282 2.41 16.21 -15.93
C GLU A 282 0.91 15.89 -16.05
N TYR A 283 0.55 14.60 -16.03
CA TYR A 283 -0.85 14.18 -16.02
C TYR A 283 -1.60 14.70 -14.78
N VAL A 284 -0.96 14.65 -13.60
CA VAL A 284 -1.55 15.17 -12.35
C VAL A 284 -1.67 16.69 -12.36
N GLY A 285 -0.74 17.42 -12.98
CA GLY A 285 -0.82 18.87 -13.18
C GLY A 285 -2.04 19.28 -14.00
N LEU A 286 -2.32 18.56 -15.10
CA LEU A 286 -3.48 18.82 -15.96
C LEU A 286 -4.82 18.54 -15.23
N VAL A 287 -4.85 17.54 -14.34
CA VAL A 287 -6.01 17.27 -13.49
C VAL A 287 -6.18 18.34 -12.40
N ALA A 288 -5.08 18.87 -11.86
CA ALA A 288 -5.08 19.91 -10.83
C ALA A 288 -5.54 21.29 -11.38
N ASP A 289 -5.19 21.62 -12.63
CA ASP A 289 -5.61 22.86 -13.31
C ASP A 289 -7.15 22.99 -13.43
N LYS A 290 -7.87 21.87 -13.34
CA LYS A 290 -9.34 21.81 -13.47
C LYS A 290 -10.09 22.15 -12.17
N SER A 291 -9.47 22.09 -10.99
CA SER A 291 -10.22 22.06 -9.70
C SER A 291 -9.58 22.82 -8.51
N PRO A 292 -9.58 24.17 -8.49
CA PRO A 292 -9.07 24.95 -7.36
C PRO A 292 -10.11 25.08 -6.22
N GLY A 293 -10.03 24.29 -5.13
CA GLY A 293 -10.92 24.52 -3.95
C GLY A 293 -11.01 23.50 -2.80
N VAL A 294 -10.19 22.46 -2.73
CA VAL A 294 -10.37 21.35 -1.76
C VAL A 294 -9.80 21.67 -0.38
N LYS A 295 -10.57 21.39 0.69
CA LYS A 295 -10.11 21.41 2.10
C LYS A 295 -9.96 20.01 2.65
N ILE A 296 -8.79 19.72 3.22
CA ILE A 296 -8.36 18.38 3.58
C ILE A 296 -8.10 18.32 5.09
N LEU A 297 -8.66 17.30 5.73
CA LEU A 297 -8.43 17.02 7.14
C LEU A 297 -7.67 15.72 7.24
N GLU A 298 -6.55 15.75 7.92
CA GLU A 298 -5.81 14.56 8.28
C GLU A 298 -6.07 14.18 9.75
N ILE A 299 -6.31 12.90 9.99
CA ILE A 299 -6.61 12.35 11.31
C ILE A 299 -5.50 11.34 11.66
N SER A 300 -4.61 11.70 12.58
CA SER A 300 -3.51 10.85 13.05
C SER A 300 -3.96 9.88 14.13
N ALA A 301 -3.25 8.75 14.26
CA ALA A 301 -3.47 7.79 15.34
C ALA A 301 -3.26 8.46 16.72
N GLY A 302 -4.23 8.35 17.62
CA GLY A 302 -4.24 9.03 18.93
C GLY A 302 -3.17 8.57 19.93
N THR A 303 -2.29 7.64 19.53
CA THR A 303 -1.28 7.02 20.40
C THR A 303 0.05 7.77 20.46
N GLY A 304 0.20 8.89 19.74
CA GLY A 304 1.43 9.68 19.75
C GLY A 304 2.63 8.95 19.11
N SER A 305 2.37 7.98 18.23
CA SER A 305 3.43 7.28 17.52
C SER A 305 4.20 8.24 16.60
N VAL A 306 5.53 8.15 16.69
CA VAL A 306 6.44 9.04 15.93
C VAL A 306 6.27 8.87 14.42
N SER A 307 5.94 7.66 13.96
CA SER A 307 5.79 7.37 12.53
C SER A 307 4.50 7.94 11.95
N SER A 308 3.33 7.76 12.60
CA SER A 308 2.06 8.34 12.13
C SER A 308 2.14 9.86 12.07
N GLN A 309 2.80 10.48 13.05
CA GLN A 309 3.01 11.92 13.05
C GLN A 309 3.94 12.37 11.89
N LYS A 310 4.99 11.60 11.58
CA LYS A 310 5.89 11.87 10.44
C LYS A 310 5.19 11.71 9.10
N LEU A 311 4.38 10.67 8.94
CA LEU A 311 3.58 10.45 7.74
C LEU A 311 2.59 11.60 7.57
N ALA A 312 1.92 12.01 8.65
CA ALA A 312 1.00 13.13 8.61
C ALA A 312 1.66 14.45 8.23
N GLN A 313 2.82 14.76 8.83
CA GLN A 313 3.59 15.94 8.43
C GLN A 313 4.04 15.90 6.96
N SER A 314 4.34 14.71 6.43
CA SER A 314 4.72 14.53 5.03
C SER A 314 3.54 14.72 4.08
N ILE A 315 2.38 14.16 4.44
CA ILE A 315 1.10 14.35 3.74
C ILE A 315 0.74 15.83 3.73
N GLN A 316 0.69 16.47 4.89
CA GLN A 316 0.43 17.90 5.02
C GLN A 316 1.31 18.73 4.09
N LYS A 317 2.64 18.55 4.14
CA LYS A 317 3.58 19.29 3.28
C LYS A 317 3.30 19.09 1.79
N GLN A 318 2.91 17.89 1.36
CA GLN A 318 2.62 17.63 -0.06
C GLN A 318 1.29 18.16 -0.55
N PHE A 319 0.29 18.18 0.32
CA PHE A 319 -0.99 18.78 -0.03
C PHE A 319 -0.91 20.32 0.02
N GLU A 320 -0.20 20.89 0.98
CA GLU A 320 0.09 22.33 1.04
C GLU A 320 0.90 22.80 -0.17
N SER A 321 1.92 22.04 -0.58
CA SER A 321 2.70 22.34 -1.80
C SER A 321 1.88 22.24 -3.09
N SER A 322 0.79 21.48 -3.06
CA SER A 322 -0.20 21.37 -4.14
C SER A 322 -1.35 22.39 -4.02
N GLY A 323 -1.26 23.34 -3.09
CA GLY A 323 -2.23 24.44 -2.93
C GLY A 323 -3.50 24.10 -2.15
N HIS A 324 -3.52 22.98 -1.42
CA HIS A 324 -4.67 22.58 -0.61
C HIS A 324 -4.57 23.08 0.84
N ASP A 325 -5.72 23.43 1.43
CA ASP A 325 -5.84 23.78 2.86
C ASP A 325 -5.91 22.50 3.68
N VAL A 326 -4.88 22.23 4.48
CA VAL A 326 -4.72 20.99 5.25
C VAL A 326 -4.67 21.29 6.74
N SER A 327 -5.36 20.46 7.53
CA SER A 327 -5.28 20.50 8.99
C SER A 327 -5.08 19.10 9.56
N ILE A 328 -4.24 18.95 10.57
CA ILE A 328 -4.04 17.68 11.29
C ILE A 328 -4.89 17.70 12.58
N THR A 329 -5.51 16.59 12.92
CA THR A 329 -6.28 16.38 14.17
C THR A 329 -5.96 15.00 14.73
N GLN A 330 -5.86 14.88 16.05
CA GLN A 330 -5.67 13.58 16.70
C GLN A 330 -6.98 12.80 16.73
N TRP A 331 -6.90 11.47 16.68
CA TRP A 331 -8.07 10.60 16.76
C TRP A 331 -8.99 10.95 17.94
N ASP A 332 -8.40 11.21 19.12
CA ASP A 332 -9.19 11.50 20.32
C ASP A 332 -9.94 12.84 20.28
N ASP A 333 -9.48 13.76 19.44
CA ASP A 333 -10.03 15.11 19.24
C ASP A 333 -11.03 15.18 18.08
N VAL A 334 -11.48 14.03 17.55
CA VAL A 334 -12.47 13.97 16.48
C VAL A 334 -13.86 14.30 17.04
N PHE A 335 -14.40 15.45 16.63
CA PHE A 335 -15.80 15.84 16.82
C PHE A 335 -16.43 16.38 15.53
N LYS A 336 -17.77 16.36 15.43
CA LYS A 336 -18.52 16.69 14.20
C LYS A 336 -18.05 17.97 13.48
N SER A 337 -17.85 19.09 14.18
CA SER A 337 -17.46 20.36 13.55
C SER A 337 -16.03 20.36 13.00
N ARG A 338 -15.15 19.44 13.44
CA ARG A 338 -13.79 19.29 12.89
C ARG A 338 -13.79 18.64 11.51
N VAL A 339 -14.66 17.66 11.30
CA VAL A 339 -14.74 16.84 10.08
C VAL A 339 -15.73 17.39 9.04
N THR A 340 -16.69 18.22 9.46
CA THR A 340 -17.79 18.68 8.58
C THR A 340 -17.27 19.39 7.34
N GLY A 341 -17.64 18.88 6.15
CA GLY A 341 -17.29 19.47 4.86
C GLY A 341 -15.82 19.32 4.45
N LYS A 342 -15.04 18.51 5.17
CA LYS A 342 -13.63 18.23 4.85
C LYS A 342 -13.47 16.84 4.27
N TYR A 343 -12.50 16.66 3.37
CA TYR A 343 -12.08 15.32 2.96
C TYR A 343 -11.09 14.76 3.99
N CYS A 344 -11.44 13.64 4.61
CA CYS A 344 -10.71 13.06 5.74
C CYS A 344 -9.72 11.99 5.31
N LEU A 345 -8.44 12.17 5.61
CA LEU A 345 -7.39 11.15 5.52
C LEU A 345 -7.22 10.54 6.92
N CYS A 346 -7.64 9.30 7.12
CA CYS A 346 -7.64 8.69 8.46
C CYS A 346 -6.53 7.64 8.61
N LEU A 347 -5.53 7.94 9.44
CA LEU A 347 -4.38 7.07 9.75
C LEU A 347 -4.61 6.20 11.00
N ALA A 348 -5.83 6.16 11.55
CA ALA A 348 -6.11 5.51 12.83
C ALA A 348 -5.76 4.01 12.87
N GLU A 349 -5.83 3.33 11.72
CA GLU A 349 -5.53 1.90 11.57
C GLU A 349 -4.15 1.63 10.94
N TRP A 350 -3.32 2.66 10.77
CA TRP A 350 -2.02 2.49 10.11
C TRP A 350 -1.03 1.77 11.03
N GLU A 351 -0.92 2.20 12.29
CA GLU A 351 -0.05 1.57 13.29
C GLU A 351 -0.80 0.73 14.34
N ASP A 352 -2.07 1.05 14.62
CA ASP A 352 -2.89 0.42 15.67
C ASP A 352 -4.14 -0.26 15.11
N ALA A 353 -4.75 -1.18 15.85
CA ALA A 353 -5.99 -1.86 15.47
C ALA A 353 -7.21 -1.32 16.25
N VAL A 354 -7.59 -0.06 16.02
CA VAL A 354 -8.62 0.68 16.78
C VAL A 354 -10.00 -0.01 16.71
N LEU A 355 -10.36 -0.59 15.57
CA LEU A 355 -11.62 -1.30 15.34
C LEU A 355 -11.65 -2.68 16.00
N ALA A 356 -10.49 -3.26 16.30
CA ALA A 356 -10.41 -4.54 17.01
C ALA A 356 -10.91 -4.44 18.46
N THR A 357 -10.80 -3.25 19.05
CA THR A 357 -11.22 -2.94 20.43
C THR A 357 -12.12 -1.71 20.45
N LEU A 358 -13.22 -1.79 19.71
CA LEU A 358 -14.14 -0.68 19.50
C LEU A 358 -14.90 -0.30 20.79
N THR A 359 -14.54 0.83 21.39
CA THR A 359 -15.27 1.45 22.51
C THR A 359 -16.44 2.30 22.01
N ASP A 360 -17.41 2.62 22.88
CA ASP A 360 -18.54 3.51 22.54
C ASP A 360 -18.06 4.89 22.05
N GLU A 361 -16.95 5.38 22.59
CA GLU A 361 -16.33 6.65 22.21
C GLU A 361 -15.72 6.57 20.80
N ASN A 362 -14.94 5.52 20.52
CA ASN A 362 -14.36 5.28 19.20
C ASN A 362 -15.43 5.02 18.13
N TRP A 363 -16.52 4.35 18.49
CA TRP A 363 -17.69 4.21 17.64
C TRP A 363 -18.35 5.55 17.31
N GLY A 364 -18.45 6.44 18.30
CA GLY A 364 -18.92 7.81 18.13
C GLY A 364 -18.08 8.61 17.13
N ARG A 365 -16.75 8.52 17.25
CA ARG A 365 -15.77 9.18 16.35
C ARG A 365 -15.87 8.65 14.92
N LEU A 366 -15.86 7.32 14.75
CA LEU A 366 -16.01 6.66 13.46
C LEU A 366 -17.25 7.14 12.72
N ARG A 367 -18.41 7.15 13.42
CA ARG A 367 -19.67 7.64 12.85
C ARG A 367 -19.59 9.08 12.39
N GLN A 368 -18.87 9.94 13.11
CA GLN A 368 -18.77 11.35 12.75
C GLN A 368 -17.91 11.55 11.50
N ILE A 369 -16.78 10.83 11.39
CA ILE A 369 -15.92 10.85 10.20
C ILE A 369 -16.75 10.42 8.98
N ILE A 370 -17.40 9.26 9.05
CA ILE A 370 -18.12 8.71 7.89
C ILE A 370 -19.34 9.57 7.52
N ARG A 371 -20.13 10.04 8.49
CA ARG A 371 -21.41 10.72 8.20
C ARG A 371 -21.32 12.23 8.00
N SER A 372 -20.25 12.87 8.46
CA SER A 372 -20.16 14.33 8.47
C SER A 372 -19.06 14.87 7.55
N SER A 373 -18.06 14.05 7.20
CA SER A 373 -17.04 14.45 6.21
C SER A 373 -17.61 14.58 4.80
N TYR A 374 -16.92 15.33 3.95
CA TYR A 374 -17.20 15.36 2.51
C TYR A 374 -16.83 14.03 1.84
N GLY A 375 -15.79 13.37 2.34
CA GLY A 375 -15.36 12.04 1.95
C GLY A 375 -14.25 11.57 2.87
N THR A 376 -13.98 10.27 2.89
CA THR A 376 -12.97 9.65 3.76
C THR A 376 -12.12 8.66 2.98
N LEU A 377 -10.80 8.81 3.08
CA LEU A 377 -9.83 7.78 2.73
C LEU A 377 -9.27 7.20 4.04
N TRP A 378 -9.60 5.94 4.31
CA TRP A 378 -9.16 5.23 5.50
C TRP A 378 -7.89 4.45 5.21
N ILE A 379 -6.82 4.72 5.95
CA ILE A 379 -5.48 4.21 5.67
C ILE A 379 -5.09 3.14 6.68
N THR A 380 -4.64 1.99 6.19
CA THR A 380 -4.19 0.84 6.99
C THR A 380 -2.73 0.50 6.69
N GLY A 381 -2.01 -0.14 7.61
CA GLY A 381 -0.59 -0.46 7.46
C GLY A 381 -0.34 -1.97 7.30
N GLY A 382 -0.13 -2.43 6.07
CA GLY A 382 0.15 -3.82 5.73
C GLY A 382 -1.00 -4.77 6.05
N ALA A 383 -2.25 -4.29 6.07
CA ALA A 383 -3.36 -5.02 6.64
C ALA A 383 -4.16 -5.85 5.63
N ALA A 384 -4.17 -5.47 4.34
CA ALA A 384 -5.08 -6.06 3.35
C ALA A 384 -4.38 -6.93 2.31
N MET A 385 -3.21 -6.51 1.80
CA MET A 385 -2.50 -7.24 0.74
C MET A 385 -1.58 -8.34 1.29
N ASP A 386 -0.56 -7.96 2.08
CA ASP A 386 0.40 -8.94 2.66
C ASP A 386 -0.06 -9.47 4.01
N CYS A 387 -0.94 -8.71 4.69
CA CYS A 387 -1.60 -9.05 5.94
C CYS A 387 -0.67 -9.57 7.08
N PRO A 388 0.47 -8.92 7.43
CA PRO A 388 1.17 -9.19 8.69
C PRO A 388 0.31 -9.07 9.95
N ASP A 389 -0.67 -8.16 9.97
CA ASP A 389 -1.61 -7.99 11.07
C ASP A 389 -3.05 -7.86 10.54
N PRO A 390 -3.86 -8.94 10.57
CA PRO A 390 -5.21 -8.93 10.04
C PRO A 390 -6.18 -8.03 10.82
N MET A 391 -5.87 -7.70 12.07
CA MET A 391 -6.77 -6.90 12.92
C MET A 391 -6.86 -5.45 12.46
N LYS A 392 -5.86 -4.96 11.72
CA LYS A 392 -5.86 -3.62 11.10
C LYS A 392 -6.73 -3.52 9.84
N SER A 393 -7.17 -4.65 9.30
CA SER A 393 -7.90 -4.72 8.02
C SER A 393 -9.41 -4.59 8.22
N LEU A 394 -9.88 -4.46 9.46
CA LEU A 394 -11.29 -4.55 9.80
C LEU A 394 -12.15 -3.52 9.09
N MET A 395 -11.62 -2.34 8.69
CA MET A 395 -12.39 -1.32 7.97
C MET A 395 -12.81 -1.74 6.54
N VAL A 396 -12.12 -2.72 5.93
CA VAL A 396 -12.42 -3.16 4.56
C VAL A 396 -13.85 -3.73 4.45
N GLY A 397 -14.28 -4.57 5.41
CA GLY A 397 -15.61 -5.16 5.41
C GLY A 397 -16.75 -4.15 5.61
N PRO A 398 -16.77 -3.38 6.72
CA PRO A 398 -17.75 -2.34 6.98
C PRO A 398 -17.79 -1.27 5.89
N SER A 399 -16.65 -0.85 5.32
CA SER A 399 -16.66 0.14 4.24
C SER A 399 -17.40 -0.36 3.00
N ARG A 400 -17.26 -1.66 2.64
CA ARG A 400 -18.08 -2.29 1.58
C ARG A 400 -19.57 -2.28 1.92
N ALA A 401 -19.94 -2.61 3.16
CA ALA A 401 -21.34 -2.63 3.58
C ALA A 401 -21.96 -1.22 3.54
N ILE A 402 -21.26 -0.23 4.10
CA ILE A 402 -21.71 1.16 4.15
C ILE A 402 -21.87 1.74 2.73
N ARG A 403 -20.90 1.50 1.83
CA ARG A 403 -21.02 1.93 0.41
C ARG A 403 -22.21 1.29 -0.31
N ASN A 404 -22.56 0.05 0.03
CA ASN A 404 -23.73 -0.62 -0.55
C ASN A 404 -25.06 -0.11 0.03
N GLU A 405 -25.07 0.34 1.29
CA GLU A 405 -26.27 0.84 1.96
C GLU A 405 -26.54 2.33 1.69
N ASP A 406 -25.49 3.15 1.58
CA ASP A 406 -25.57 4.59 1.33
C ASP A 406 -24.72 4.95 0.10
N VAL A 407 -25.36 5.03 -1.06
CA VAL A 407 -24.71 5.37 -2.33
C VAL A 407 -24.11 6.79 -2.31
N GLY A 408 -24.56 7.66 -1.41
CA GLY A 408 -24.03 9.02 -1.26
C GLY A 408 -22.74 9.09 -0.42
N VAL A 409 -22.34 7.99 0.23
CA VAL A 409 -21.15 7.97 1.08
C VAL A 409 -19.88 7.90 0.22
N ARG A 410 -18.95 8.84 0.42
CA ARG A 410 -17.66 8.84 -0.25
C ARG A 410 -16.60 8.25 0.68
N LEU A 411 -16.51 6.92 0.73
CA LEU A 411 -15.63 6.18 1.66
C LEU A 411 -14.78 5.15 0.92
N ALA A 412 -13.46 5.29 0.96
CA ALA A 412 -12.51 4.33 0.41
C ALA A 412 -11.46 3.90 1.43
N THR A 413 -10.80 2.75 1.19
CA THR A 413 -9.67 2.28 1.99
C THR A 413 -8.37 2.29 1.17
N LEU A 414 -7.24 2.62 1.79
CA LEU A 414 -5.91 2.52 1.22
C LEU A 414 -4.99 1.73 2.16
N ASP A 415 -4.59 0.53 1.74
CA ASP A 415 -3.63 -0.28 2.47
C ASP A 415 -2.20 0.06 2.06
N PHE A 416 -1.43 0.65 2.96
CA PHE A 416 -0.06 1.11 2.74
C PHE A 416 0.98 0.17 3.38
N GLU A 417 2.26 0.35 3.08
CA GLU A 417 3.34 -0.33 3.79
C GLU A 417 3.32 -0.03 5.30
N THR A 418 3.89 -0.94 6.09
CA THR A 418 4.06 -0.79 7.53
C THR A 418 5.08 0.30 7.87
N ALA A 419 4.99 0.87 9.07
CA ALA A 419 5.81 2.00 9.51
C ALA A 419 7.33 1.73 9.47
N ASP A 420 7.77 0.48 9.54
CA ASP A 420 9.18 0.07 9.46
C ASP A 420 9.73 0.07 8.03
N ARG A 421 8.87 0.06 7.00
CA ARG A 421 9.26 -0.04 5.58
C ARG A 421 8.97 1.21 4.76
N VAL A 422 8.12 2.08 5.28
CA VAL A 422 7.59 3.23 4.53
C VAL A 422 8.64 4.32 4.27
N ASP A 423 8.67 4.83 3.03
CA ASP A 423 9.20 6.15 2.71
C ASP A 423 8.07 7.18 2.83
N PHE A 424 8.19 8.09 3.80
CA PHE A 424 7.14 9.07 4.11
C PHE A 424 6.82 10.03 2.96
N VAL A 425 7.80 10.41 2.14
CA VAL A 425 7.59 11.36 1.03
C VAL A 425 6.85 10.67 -0.11
N ARG A 426 7.24 9.42 -0.39
CA ARG A 426 6.58 8.57 -1.39
C ARG A 426 5.15 8.23 -0.96
N ALA A 427 4.96 7.85 0.29
CA ALA A 427 3.64 7.57 0.86
C ALA A 427 2.70 8.76 0.74
N ALA A 428 3.17 9.96 1.11
CA ALA A 428 2.39 11.19 0.98
C ALA A 428 1.92 11.46 -0.45
N LYS A 429 2.78 11.23 -1.46
CA LYS A 429 2.43 11.40 -2.88
C LYS A 429 1.36 10.41 -3.34
N ILE A 430 1.43 9.16 -2.87
CA ILE A 430 0.43 8.13 -3.22
C ILE A 430 -0.90 8.44 -2.53
N VAL A 431 -0.87 8.80 -1.25
CA VAL A 431 -2.07 9.24 -0.51
C VAL A 431 -2.72 10.41 -1.22
N LEU A 432 -1.94 11.42 -1.66
CA LEU A 432 -2.43 12.53 -2.49
C LEU A 432 -3.10 12.03 -3.77
N LYS A 433 -2.43 11.16 -4.53
CA LYS A 433 -2.97 10.62 -5.78
C LYS A 433 -4.31 9.89 -5.58
N VAL A 434 -4.36 8.97 -4.62
CA VAL A 434 -5.56 8.17 -4.32
C VAL A 434 -6.68 9.05 -3.76
N ALA A 435 -6.35 9.96 -2.85
CA ALA A 435 -7.31 10.89 -2.27
C ALA A 435 -7.93 11.80 -3.32
N SER A 436 -7.14 12.37 -4.23
CA SER A 436 -7.65 13.23 -5.31
C SER A 436 -8.55 12.45 -6.27
N ILE A 437 -8.15 11.24 -6.69
CA ILE A 437 -8.99 10.40 -7.55
C ILE A 437 -10.32 10.08 -6.87
N HIS A 438 -10.30 9.63 -5.62
CA HIS A 438 -11.53 9.29 -4.89
C HIS A 438 -12.39 10.53 -4.55
N ALA A 439 -11.78 11.69 -4.32
CA ALA A 439 -12.50 12.92 -4.00
C ALA A 439 -13.23 13.55 -5.20
N PHE A 440 -12.75 13.33 -6.44
CA PHE A 440 -13.22 14.04 -7.63
C PHE A 440 -13.66 13.17 -8.80
N SER A 441 -13.35 11.87 -8.81
CA SER A 441 -13.84 10.94 -9.83
C SER A 441 -15.08 10.20 -9.34
N ASP A 442 -16.11 10.18 -10.18
CA ASP A 442 -17.32 9.38 -9.98
C ASP A 442 -17.10 7.89 -10.33
N GLU A 443 -16.00 7.56 -11.01
CA GLU A 443 -15.59 6.19 -11.37
C GLU A 443 -14.44 5.67 -10.47
N SER A 444 -14.31 6.21 -9.25
CA SER A 444 -13.26 5.77 -8.32
C SER A 444 -13.57 4.40 -7.70
N ASP A 445 -12.51 3.63 -7.45
CA ASP A 445 -12.57 2.40 -6.69
C ASP A 445 -12.79 2.66 -5.19
N GLY A 446 -13.43 1.73 -4.50
CA GLY A 446 -13.64 1.82 -3.04
C GLY A 446 -12.47 1.27 -2.21
N GLU A 447 -11.51 0.59 -2.84
CA GLU A 447 -10.43 -0.13 -2.18
C GLU A 447 -9.14 -0.03 -2.98
N TYR A 448 -8.06 0.34 -2.29
CA TYR A 448 -6.72 0.50 -2.83
C TYR A 448 -5.70 -0.17 -1.92
N ALA A 449 -4.60 -0.63 -2.52
CA ALA A 449 -3.37 -0.99 -1.81
C ALA A 449 -2.18 -0.34 -2.51
N ALA A 450 -1.12 0.00 -1.79
CA ALA A 450 0.08 0.58 -2.37
C ALA A 450 1.35 -0.10 -1.85
N ARG A 451 2.20 -0.57 -2.77
CA ARG A 451 3.51 -1.20 -2.50
C ARG A 451 4.53 -0.69 -3.50
N ASP A 452 5.72 -0.31 -3.05
CA ASP A 452 6.83 0.09 -3.92
C ASP A 452 6.40 1.09 -5.02
N LEU A 453 5.68 2.16 -4.64
CA LEU A 453 5.14 3.19 -5.55
C LEU A 453 4.01 2.76 -6.50
N THR A 454 3.61 1.49 -6.47
CA THR A 454 2.54 0.96 -7.31
C THR A 454 1.23 0.91 -6.54
N VAL A 455 0.16 1.48 -7.12
CA VAL A 455 -1.20 1.39 -6.58
C VAL A 455 -1.91 0.22 -7.24
N TYR A 456 -2.45 -0.65 -6.41
CA TYR A 456 -3.22 -1.83 -6.78
C TYR A 456 -4.68 -1.63 -6.38
N VAL A 457 -5.58 -2.22 -7.16
CA VAL A 457 -7.00 -2.29 -6.86
C VAL A 457 -7.43 -3.75 -6.83
N PRO A 458 -8.19 -4.19 -5.82
CA PRO A 458 -8.64 -5.57 -5.77
C PRO A 458 -9.69 -5.80 -6.85
N ARG A 459 -9.54 -6.92 -7.57
CA ARG A 459 -10.54 -7.43 -8.52
C ARG A 459 -10.83 -8.88 -8.18
N VAL A 460 -12.11 -9.24 -8.22
CA VAL A 460 -12.51 -10.62 -8.01
C VAL A 460 -12.39 -11.34 -9.34
N GLU A 461 -11.31 -12.10 -9.48
CA GLU A 461 -11.11 -12.96 -10.64
C GLU A 461 -11.40 -14.41 -10.29
N ARG A 462 -12.00 -15.13 -11.25
CA ARG A 462 -12.17 -16.57 -11.13
C ARG A 462 -10.81 -17.22 -11.36
N ILE A 463 -10.17 -17.70 -10.31
CA ILE A 463 -8.95 -18.47 -10.44
C ILE A 463 -9.30 -19.85 -11.03
N LEU A 464 -9.02 -20.02 -12.33
CA LEU A 464 -9.33 -21.26 -13.07
C LEU A 464 -8.54 -22.48 -12.52
N ASP A 465 -7.39 -22.23 -11.88
CA ASP A 465 -6.52 -23.25 -11.27
C ASP A 465 -6.80 -23.54 -9.79
N VAL A 466 -7.70 -22.81 -9.11
CA VAL A 466 -8.16 -23.20 -7.77
C VAL A 466 -8.95 -24.51 -7.82
N GLY A 467 -9.47 -24.87 -9.00
CA GLY A 467 -9.96 -26.22 -9.26
C GLY A 467 -8.90 -27.30 -9.01
N ASN A 468 -7.62 -27.06 -9.33
CA ASN A 468 -6.55 -28.04 -9.14
C ASN A 468 -6.06 -28.12 -7.68
N SER A 469 -6.04 -26.99 -6.95
CA SER A 469 -5.68 -26.95 -5.53
C SER A 469 -6.80 -27.46 -4.61
N LEU A 470 -8.07 -27.20 -4.92
CA LEU A 470 -9.21 -27.79 -4.18
C LEU A 470 -9.43 -29.27 -4.54
N ARG A 471 -9.11 -29.70 -5.78
CA ARG A 471 -9.12 -31.12 -6.17
C ARG A 471 -8.15 -31.99 -5.39
N LYS A 472 -7.13 -31.41 -4.74
CA LYS A 472 -6.26 -32.12 -3.78
C LYS A 472 -7.05 -32.70 -2.60
N TYR A 473 -8.19 -32.09 -2.26
CA TYR A 473 -9.09 -32.51 -1.19
C TYR A 473 -10.37 -33.20 -1.69
N GLU A 474 -10.59 -33.26 -3.01
CA GLU A 474 -11.68 -34.06 -3.58
C GLU A 474 -11.22 -35.52 -3.74
N ARG A 475 -12.09 -36.50 -3.45
CA ARG A 475 -11.89 -37.95 -3.71
C ARG A 475 -11.40 -38.29 -5.14
N LYS A 476 -11.49 -37.33 -6.08
CA LYS A 476 -11.13 -37.43 -7.50
C LYS A 476 -9.76 -36.86 -7.89
N GLY A 477 -8.98 -36.29 -6.97
CA GLY A 477 -7.63 -35.77 -7.24
C GLY A 477 -6.72 -36.76 -7.98
N GLN A 478 -5.85 -36.24 -8.85
CA GLN A 478 -4.80 -37.05 -9.49
C GLN A 478 -3.70 -37.35 -8.46
N PRO A 479 -3.19 -38.60 -8.41
CA PRO A 479 -2.13 -38.96 -7.48
C PRO A 479 -0.83 -38.19 -7.79
N GLU A 480 -0.16 -37.72 -6.75
CA GLU A 480 1.13 -37.05 -6.84
C GLU A 480 2.25 -37.99 -6.38
N LEU A 481 3.39 -37.97 -7.07
CA LEU A 481 4.58 -38.71 -6.66
C LEU A 481 5.22 -38.03 -5.46
N VAL A 482 5.01 -38.61 -4.27
CA VAL A 482 5.61 -38.16 -3.03
C VAL A 482 6.52 -39.24 -2.44
N SER A 483 7.51 -38.82 -1.65
CA SER A 483 8.32 -39.78 -0.90
C SER A 483 7.47 -40.45 0.17
N PHE A 484 7.30 -41.78 0.07
CA PHE A 484 6.48 -42.57 1.00
C PHE A 484 6.90 -42.41 2.48
N ARG A 485 8.20 -42.23 2.75
CA ARG A 485 8.74 -42.05 4.12
C ARG A 485 8.94 -40.59 4.54
N ARG A 486 9.06 -39.65 3.59
CA ARG A 486 9.32 -38.22 3.88
C ARG A 486 8.09 -37.34 3.67
N SER A 487 6.94 -37.94 3.37
CA SER A 487 5.67 -37.21 3.20
C SER A 487 5.20 -36.52 4.48
N GLY A 488 5.70 -36.95 5.65
CA GLY A 488 5.26 -36.46 6.97
C GLY A 488 3.83 -36.85 7.33
N ARG A 489 3.18 -37.67 6.50
CA ARG A 489 1.75 -38.01 6.59
C ARG A 489 1.53 -39.52 6.75
N PRO A 490 0.54 -39.95 7.54
CA PRO A 490 0.13 -41.35 7.60
C PRO A 490 -0.57 -41.74 6.29
N LEU A 491 -0.12 -42.79 5.62
CA LEU A 491 -0.64 -43.20 4.32
C LEU A 491 -1.21 -44.61 4.37
N LYS A 492 -2.31 -44.85 3.64
CA LYS A 492 -2.89 -46.18 3.39
C LYS A 492 -3.12 -46.40 1.89
N LEU A 493 -2.92 -47.63 1.44
CA LEU A 493 -3.14 -47.99 0.05
C LEU A 493 -4.64 -48.19 -0.18
N THR A 494 -5.16 -47.54 -1.22
CA THR A 494 -6.54 -47.66 -1.69
C THR A 494 -6.55 -47.90 -3.20
N ILE A 495 -7.69 -48.36 -3.73
CA ILE A 495 -7.92 -48.48 -5.16
C ILE A 495 -9.12 -47.62 -5.56
N LYS A 496 -8.92 -46.70 -6.51
CA LYS A 496 -9.98 -45.75 -6.90
C LYS A 496 -11.09 -46.44 -7.68
N ALA A 497 -10.75 -47.39 -8.56
CA ALA A 497 -11.71 -48.16 -9.34
C ALA A 497 -11.31 -49.66 -9.34
N PRO A 498 -11.95 -50.50 -8.50
CA PRO A 498 -11.75 -51.95 -8.55
C PRO A 498 -11.93 -52.50 -9.97
N GLY A 499 -11.03 -53.38 -10.42
CA GLY A 499 -10.95 -53.87 -11.80
C GLY A 499 -9.91 -53.14 -12.66
N LEU A 500 -9.48 -51.94 -12.25
CA LEU A 500 -8.41 -51.16 -12.91
C LEU A 500 -7.20 -51.04 -11.99
N LEU A 501 -6.23 -51.94 -12.15
CA LEU A 501 -5.05 -52.05 -11.27
C LEU A 501 -4.12 -50.83 -11.33
N ASP A 502 -4.18 -50.03 -12.39
CA ASP A 502 -3.45 -48.76 -12.51
C ASP A 502 -4.03 -47.64 -11.62
N THR A 503 -5.16 -47.89 -10.95
CA THR A 503 -5.82 -46.92 -10.07
C THR A 503 -5.49 -47.08 -8.58
N PHE A 504 -4.49 -47.91 -8.25
CA PHE A 504 -3.91 -47.94 -6.91
C PHE A 504 -3.30 -46.59 -6.55
N ARG A 505 -3.55 -46.13 -5.33
CA ARG A 505 -2.98 -44.89 -4.82
C ARG A 505 -2.82 -44.93 -3.31
N TRP A 506 -1.93 -44.10 -2.81
CA TRP A 506 -1.81 -43.84 -1.38
C TRP A 506 -2.71 -42.66 -1.01
N ASP A 507 -3.68 -42.91 -0.15
CA ASP A 507 -4.52 -41.89 0.48
C ASP A 507 -4.02 -41.62 1.90
N GLU A 508 -4.26 -40.42 2.41
CA GLU A 508 -3.99 -40.08 3.81
C GLU A 508 -4.92 -40.87 4.74
N ASP A 509 -4.35 -41.46 5.80
CA ASP A 509 -5.13 -42.21 6.77
C ASP A 509 -5.59 -41.33 7.93
N GLU A 510 -6.72 -40.66 7.73
CA GLU A 510 -7.38 -39.79 8.73
C GLU A 510 -7.62 -40.47 10.08
N ILE A 511 -7.76 -41.81 10.09
CA ILE A 511 -7.94 -42.56 11.33
C ILE A 511 -6.72 -42.37 12.25
N TYR A 512 -5.50 -42.27 11.71
CA TYR A 512 -4.28 -42.10 12.50
C TYR A 512 -4.32 -40.91 13.47
N HIS A 513 -5.02 -39.84 13.09
CA HIS A 513 -5.14 -38.62 13.89
C HIS A 513 -6.15 -38.71 15.04
N GLN A 514 -7.02 -39.73 15.03
CA GLN A 514 -7.98 -39.95 16.12
C GLN A 514 -7.28 -40.54 17.36
N PRO A 515 -7.76 -40.22 18.59
CA PRO A 515 -7.23 -40.79 19.84
C PRO A 515 -7.14 -42.33 19.81
N LEU A 516 -6.13 -42.92 20.45
CA LEU A 516 -5.99 -44.37 20.57
C LEU A 516 -6.94 -44.94 21.62
N PRO A 517 -7.81 -45.92 21.27
CA PRO A 517 -8.62 -46.60 22.25
C PRO A 517 -7.74 -47.23 23.35
N GLU A 518 -8.30 -47.31 24.56
CA GLU A 518 -7.54 -47.67 25.76
C GLU A 518 -6.91 -49.08 25.68
N ASP A 519 -7.54 -50.00 24.96
CA ASP A 519 -7.11 -51.40 24.78
C ASP A 519 -6.42 -51.69 23.45
N TRP A 520 -6.04 -50.66 22.69
CA TRP A 520 -5.43 -50.79 21.35
C TRP A 520 -3.93 -50.51 21.35
N VAL A 521 -3.25 -50.99 20.32
CA VAL A 521 -1.87 -50.67 19.98
C VAL A 521 -1.80 -50.08 18.58
N GLU A 522 -0.75 -49.29 18.34
CA GLU A 522 -0.37 -48.81 17.01
C GLU A 522 1.05 -49.30 16.68
N ILE A 523 1.23 -49.76 15.45
CA ILE A 523 2.54 -50.13 14.93
C ILE A 523 2.93 -49.26 13.73
N GLU A 524 4.21 -48.89 13.65
CA GLU A 524 4.85 -48.49 12.40
C GLU A 524 5.14 -49.76 11.59
N VAL A 525 4.50 -49.87 10.43
CA VAL A 525 4.57 -51.07 9.58
C VAL A 525 5.94 -51.16 8.92
N LYS A 526 6.57 -52.34 9.00
CA LYS A 526 7.83 -52.65 8.34
C LYS A 526 7.63 -53.56 7.14
N SER A 527 6.77 -54.58 7.28
CA SER A 527 6.43 -55.52 6.21
C SER A 527 4.95 -55.92 6.26
N VAL A 528 4.39 -56.26 5.10
CA VAL A 528 3.00 -56.71 4.96
C VAL A 528 2.93 -58.01 4.17
N GLY A 529 1.96 -58.86 4.49
CA GLY A 529 1.71 -60.11 3.75
C GLY A 529 0.75 -59.89 2.59
N LEU A 530 1.09 -60.41 1.41
CA LEU A 530 0.24 -60.36 0.21
C LEU A 530 -0.54 -61.68 0.07
N HIS A 531 -1.87 -61.59 0.09
CA HIS A 531 -2.77 -62.75 -0.02
C HIS A 531 -3.58 -62.72 -1.31
N PHE A 532 -4.03 -63.88 -1.79
CA PHE A 532 -4.90 -63.98 -2.97
C PHE A 532 -6.20 -63.18 -2.82
N LYS A 533 -6.71 -63.03 -1.59
CA LYS A 533 -7.84 -62.15 -1.26
C LYS A 533 -7.64 -60.71 -1.78
N VAL A 534 -6.42 -60.18 -1.66
CA VAL A 534 -6.10 -58.80 -2.11
C VAL A 534 -6.27 -58.66 -3.62
N ALA A 535 -5.89 -59.68 -4.39
CA ALA A 535 -6.08 -59.69 -5.84
C ALA A 535 -7.58 -59.71 -6.21
N LEU A 536 -8.41 -60.47 -5.48
CA LEU A 536 -9.86 -60.50 -5.70
C LEU A 536 -10.52 -59.15 -5.38
N VAL A 537 -10.10 -58.48 -4.31
CA VAL A 537 -10.57 -57.12 -3.98
C VAL A 537 -10.13 -56.12 -5.05
N ALA A 538 -8.86 -56.16 -5.46
CA ALA A 538 -8.32 -55.26 -6.47
C ALA A 538 -8.98 -55.41 -7.85
N LEU A 539 -9.35 -56.64 -8.24
CA LEU A 539 -10.04 -56.94 -9.49
C LEU A 539 -11.55 -56.68 -9.43
N GLY A 540 -12.09 -56.25 -8.29
CA GLY A 540 -13.52 -56.01 -8.12
C GLY A 540 -14.39 -57.27 -7.96
N ASN A 541 -13.76 -58.44 -7.76
CA ASN A 541 -14.45 -59.71 -7.56
C ASN A 541 -14.94 -59.89 -6.11
N LEU A 542 -14.47 -59.07 -5.17
CA LEU A 542 -14.89 -59.05 -3.77
C LEU A 542 -15.25 -57.62 -3.35
N ALA A 543 -16.44 -57.42 -2.81
CA ALA A 543 -16.96 -56.11 -2.39
C ALA A 543 -16.43 -55.69 -1.00
N GLU A 544 -15.14 -55.36 -0.94
CA GLU A 544 -14.46 -54.88 0.28
C GLU A 544 -13.54 -53.70 -0.08
N ASP A 545 -13.39 -52.74 0.83
CA ASP A 545 -12.59 -51.53 0.62
C ASP A 545 -11.26 -51.54 1.38
N LYS A 546 -11.02 -52.58 2.19
CA LYS A 546 -9.83 -52.73 3.04
C LYS A 546 -8.82 -53.67 2.39
N LEU A 547 -7.62 -53.17 2.15
CA LEU A 547 -6.51 -53.92 1.54
C LEU A 547 -5.51 -54.39 2.60
N GLY A 548 -5.06 -55.63 2.45
CA GLY A 548 -4.10 -56.25 3.36
C GLY A 548 -4.75 -56.88 4.59
N VAL A 549 -4.12 -57.96 5.05
CA VAL A 549 -4.54 -58.69 6.25
C VAL A 549 -3.39 -58.84 7.24
N ASP A 550 -2.21 -59.21 6.77
CA ASP A 550 -1.05 -59.42 7.64
C ASP A 550 -0.13 -58.20 7.63
N ALA A 551 0.40 -57.87 8.80
CA ALA A 551 1.47 -56.90 8.97
C ALA A 551 2.41 -57.28 10.11
N SER A 552 3.64 -56.81 10.00
CA SER A 552 4.63 -56.81 11.05
C SER A 552 5.28 -55.44 11.18
N GLY A 553 5.62 -55.05 12.41
CA GLY A 553 6.11 -53.72 12.67
C GLY A 553 6.56 -53.49 14.11
N VAL A 554 6.83 -52.22 14.40
CA VAL A 554 7.31 -51.77 15.71
C VAL A 554 6.21 -50.96 16.38
N ILE A 555 5.89 -51.27 17.63
CA ILE A 555 4.89 -50.51 18.39
C ILE A 555 5.35 -49.06 18.57
N THR A 556 4.51 -48.11 18.20
CA THR A 556 4.74 -46.66 18.38
C THR A 556 3.91 -46.10 19.52
N ARG A 557 2.67 -46.58 19.71
CA ARG A 557 1.74 -46.13 20.75
C ARG A 557 0.98 -47.30 21.36
N VAL A 558 0.68 -47.20 22.65
CA VAL A 558 -0.14 -48.16 23.39
C VAL A 558 -1.25 -47.42 24.13
N GLY A 559 -2.45 -48.01 24.15
CA GLY A 559 -3.58 -47.49 24.89
C GLY A 559 -3.36 -47.55 26.40
N SER A 560 -4.08 -46.72 27.14
CA SER A 560 -3.92 -46.55 28.60
C SER A 560 -4.20 -47.81 29.42
N ALA A 561 -4.95 -48.79 28.88
CA ALA A 561 -5.26 -50.07 29.52
C ALA A 561 -4.33 -51.22 29.10
N VAL A 562 -3.44 -51.01 28.13
CA VAL A 562 -2.47 -52.02 27.68
C VAL A 562 -1.32 -52.13 28.68
N ARG A 563 -0.96 -53.36 29.05
CA ARG A 563 0.11 -53.66 30.02
C ARG A 563 1.19 -54.61 29.48
N ASP A 564 0.82 -55.46 28.53
CA ASP A 564 1.68 -56.53 28.02
C ASP A 564 2.66 -56.06 26.92
N PHE A 565 2.48 -54.85 26.42
CA PHE A 565 3.25 -54.27 25.31
C PHE A 565 3.69 -52.84 25.63
N LYS A 566 4.83 -52.42 25.05
CA LYS A 566 5.35 -51.05 25.13
C LYS A 566 5.86 -50.55 23.77
N PRO A 567 5.97 -49.22 23.57
CA PRO A 567 6.64 -48.67 22.41
C PRO A 567 8.04 -49.24 22.22
N GLY A 568 8.38 -49.60 20.98
CA GLY A 568 9.62 -50.27 20.60
C GLY A 568 9.52 -51.80 20.47
N ASP A 569 8.48 -52.43 21.00
CA ASP A 569 8.31 -53.88 20.84
C ASP A 569 8.02 -54.26 19.37
N HIS A 570 8.56 -55.39 18.93
CA HIS A 570 8.34 -55.93 17.59
C HIS A 570 7.16 -56.91 17.61
N VAL A 571 6.14 -56.64 16.79
CA VAL A 571 4.91 -57.46 16.77
C VAL A 571 4.42 -57.71 15.35
N MET A 572 3.73 -58.84 15.17
CA MET A 572 2.96 -59.18 13.98
C MET A 572 1.47 -59.31 14.32
N THR A 573 0.61 -59.15 13.32
CA THR A 573 -0.85 -59.21 13.50
C THR A 573 -1.54 -59.65 12.21
N ALA A 574 -2.72 -60.26 12.36
CA ALA A 574 -3.74 -60.32 11.33
C ALA A 574 -4.81 -59.28 11.67
N SER A 575 -4.94 -58.24 10.85
CA SER A 575 -5.92 -57.15 11.04
C SER A 575 -6.51 -56.75 9.69
N CYS A 576 -7.43 -55.79 9.65
CA CYS A 576 -7.93 -55.25 8.40
C CYS A 576 -7.13 -54.00 8.00
N ALA A 577 -7.05 -53.73 6.68
CA ALA A 577 -6.44 -52.52 6.13
C ALA A 577 -4.94 -52.37 6.47
N THR A 578 -4.18 -53.48 6.44
CA THR A 578 -2.77 -53.48 6.85
C THR A 578 -1.80 -52.86 5.86
N PHE A 579 -2.24 -52.56 4.64
CA PHE A 579 -1.41 -51.87 3.64
C PHE A 579 -1.35 -50.37 3.94
N ALA A 580 -0.69 -50.00 5.02
CA ALA A 580 -0.56 -48.64 5.52
C ALA A 580 0.82 -48.40 6.15
N THR A 581 1.19 -47.14 6.38
CA THR A 581 2.41 -46.77 7.12
C THR A 581 2.27 -47.06 8.61
N PHE A 582 1.05 -46.92 9.15
CA PHE A 582 0.71 -47.23 10.53
C PHE A 582 -0.55 -48.09 10.58
N VAL A 583 -0.58 -49.07 11.47
CA VAL A 583 -1.73 -49.96 11.66
C VAL A 583 -2.13 -49.97 13.12
N ARG A 584 -3.43 -49.83 13.37
CA ARG A 584 -4.03 -49.71 14.71
C ARG A 584 -5.01 -50.86 14.92
N PHE A 585 -4.89 -51.58 16.04
CA PHE A 585 -5.70 -52.76 16.31
C PHE A 585 -5.74 -53.08 17.82
N PRO A 586 -6.71 -53.88 18.31
CA PRO A 586 -6.77 -54.30 19.70
C PRO A 586 -5.47 -55.01 20.12
N ALA A 587 -4.96 -54.73 21.32
CA ALA A 587 -3.71 -55.30 21.83
C ALA A 587 -3.71 -56.84 21.86
N LYS A 588 -4.90 -57.46 22.01
CA LYS A 588 -5.08 -58.92 21.95
C LYS A 588 -4.73 -59.54 20.60
N GLY A 589 -4.71 -58.76 19.52
CA GLY A 589 -4.30 -59.20 18.18
C GLY A 589 -2.79 -59.14 17.96
N ALA A 590 -2.02 -58.55 18.89
CA ALA A 590 -0.58 -58.41 18.74
C ALA A 590 0.13 -59.71 19.15
N ILE A 591 0.99 -60.20 18.25
CA ILE A 591 1.80 -61.40 18.47
C ILE A 591 3.27 -60.97 18.49
N PRO A 592 4.01 -61.17 19.60
CA PRO A 592 5.44 -60.83 19.67
C PRO A 592 6.26 -61.53 18.59
N ILE A 593 7.17 -60.79 17.95
CA ILE A 593 8.12 -61.34 16.97
C ILE A 593 9.37 -61.84 17.71
N PRO A 594 9.78 -63.11 17.55
CA PRO A 594 11.03 -63.60 18.11
C PRO A 594 12.25 -62.83 17.59
N ALA A 595 13.26 -62.60 18.44
CA ALA A 595 14.43 -61.78 18.10
C ALA A 595 15.21 -62.22 16.85
N HIS A 596 15.10 -63.50 16.46
CA HIS A 596 15.78 -64.07 15.29
C HIS A 596 14.93 -64.08 14.01
N MET A 597 13.69 -63.59 14.07
CA MET A 597 12.76 -63.57 12.95
C MET A 597 12.70 -62.18 12.32
N SER A 598 12.82 -62.11 10.99
CA SER A 598 12.71 -60.83 10.28
C SER A 598 11.26 -60.35 10.20
N PHE A 599 11.05 -59.06 9.93
CA PHE A 599 9.71 -58.51 9.73
C PHE A 599 9.02 -59.15 8.51
N GLU A 600 9.75 -59.46 7.44
CA GLU A 600 9.22 -60.13 6.25
C GLU A 600 8.74 -61.55 6.56
N GLN A 601 9.52 -62.32 7.33
CA GLN A 601 9.12 -63.65 7.79
C GLN A 601 7.87 -63.55 8.67
N ALA A 602 7.89 -62.65 9.64
CA ALA A 602 6.77 -62.42 10.56
C ALA A 602 5.48 -61.99 9.83
N ALA A 603 5.55 -61.16 8.79
CA ALA A 603 4.37 -60.73 8.03
C ALA A 603 3.74 -61.83 7.16
N SER A 604 4.42 -62.97 6.95
CA SER A 604 3.91 -64.08 6.14
C SER A 604 3.09 -65.11 6.93
N MET A 605 3.04 -64.98 8.25
CA MET A 605 2.51 -66.00 9.16
C MET A 605 1.07 -65.78 9.67
N PRO A 606 0.63 -64.57 10.08
CA PRO A 606 -0.54 -64.45 10.97
C PRO A 606 -1.82 -65.08 10.40
N LEU A 607 -2.27 -64.68 9.21
CA LEU A 607 -3.51 -65.22 8.63
C LEU A 607 -3.40 -66.71 8.32
N ILE A 608 -2.31 -67.17 7.69
CA ILE A 608 -2.22 -68.55 7.22
C ILE A 608 -2.12 -69.55 8.38
N PHE A 609 -1.40 -69.20 9.45
CA PHE A 609 -1.33 -70.04 10.65
C PHE A 609 -2.63 -69.99 11.45
N LEU A 610 -3.33 -68.85 11.51
CA LEU A 610 -4.67 -68.78 12.10
C LEU A 610 -5.66 -69.68 11.36
N ILE A 611 -5.64 -69.68 10.03
CA ILE A 611 -6.47 -70.57 9.20
C ILE A 611 -6.11 -72.04 9.41
N ALA A 612 -4.81 -72.37 9.54
CA ALA A 612 -4.39 -73.76 9.74
C ALA A 612 -4.71 -74.30 11.15
N TYR A 613 -4.76 -73.42 12.15
CA TYR A 613 -5.04 -73.78 13.53
C TYR A 613 -6.54 -73.94 13.82
N TYR A 614 -7.38 -73.08 13.20
CA TYR A 614 -8.84 -73.12 13.31
C TYR A 614 -9.45 -74.22 12.45
#